data_AF-U2L924-F1
#
_entry.id   AF-U2L924-F1
#
_cell.length_a   1.000
_cell.length_b   1.000
_cell.length_c   1.000
_cell.angle_alpha   90.00
_cell.angle_beta   90.00
_cell.angle_gamma   90.00
#
_symmetry.space_group_name_H-M   'P 1'
#
loop_
_entity.id
_entity.type
_entity.pdbx_description
1 polymer ?
#
loop_
_entity_poly.entity_id
_entity_poly.type
_entity_poly.pdbx_seq_one_letter_code
_entity_poly.pdbx_strand_id
1 'polypeptide(L)'
;MRLLNASPDDGLHWTGTKTDLLEAAHIVFSDGSAYDELGQRPSFSELVHRTCTIFHIAPPANPRAYVNRANARKGTFMRPLLERYRLMLGTGADADPLSRFIRCRKSHRQTDRI
;
A
#
# COMPACT_ATOMS: atom_id res chain seq x y z
N MET A 1 -6.12 1.61 -8.68
CA MET A 1 -5.87 1.16 -7.29
C MET A 1 -5.99 2.38 -6.38
N ARG A 2 -6.94 2.37 -5.43
CA ARG A 2 -7.38 3.57 -4.68
C ARG A 2 -6.32 4.18 -3.73
N LEU A 3 -5.26 3.41 -3.45
CA LEU A 3 -4.13 3.74 -2.57
C LEU A 3 -3.36 5.01 -2.96
N LEU A 4 -3.26 5.32 -4.25
CA LEU A 4 -2.50 6.48 -4.73
C LEU A 4 -3.24 7.82 -4.59
N ASN A 5 -4.55 7.79 -4.35
CA ASN A 5 -5.37 9.00 -4.23
C ASN A 5 -5.59 9.42 -2.78
N ALA A 6 -5.00 8.71 -1.82
CA ALA A 6 -5.12 9.02 -0.40
C ALA A 6 -4.15 10.12 0.00
N SER A 7 -4.58 10.98 0.93
CA SER A 7 -3.76 12.00 1.57
C SER A 7 -3.19 11.48 2.89
N PRO A 8 -1.99 11.92 3.32
CA PRO A 8 -1.53 11.72 4.69
C PRO A 8 -2.51 12.23 5.76
N ASP A 9 -3.36 13.21 5.41
CA ASP A 9 -4.36 13.77 6.33
C ASP A 9 -5.60 12.87 6.51
N ASP A 10 -5.76 11.83 5.68
CA ASP A 10 -6.89 10.89 5.77
C ASP A 10 -6.81 9.97 7.01
N GLY A 11 -5.69 10.02 7.76
CA GLY A 11 -5.50 9.24 8.98
C GLY A 11 -5.52 7.73 8.72
N LEU A 12 -5.00 7.32 7.55
CA LEU A 12 -4.95 5.93 7.15
C LEU A 12 -3.77 5.22 7.80
N HIS A 13 -4.01 3.97 8.20
CA HIS A 13 -3.00 3.10 8.77
C HIS A 13 -2.99 1.76 8.04
N TRP A 14 -1.80 1.30 7.71
CA TRP A 14 -1.59 -0.01 7.14
C TRP A 14 -1.49 -1.07 8.25
N THR A 15 -2.31 -2.10 8.18
CA THR A 15 -2.33 -3.20 9.17
C THR A 15 -1.65 -4.47 8.67
N GLY A 16 -1.20 -4.50 7.42
CA GLY A 16 -0.38 -5.60 6.89
C GLY A 16 1.10 -5.46 7.27
N THR A 17 1.95 -6.35 6.75
CA THR A 17 3.39 -6.21 6.97
C THR A 17 3.97 -5.07 6.12
N LYS A 18 5.08 -4.46 6.57
CA LYS A 18 5.82 -3.46 5.76
C LYS A 18 6.28 -4.03 4.42
N THR A 19 6.65 -5.32 4.38
CA THR A 19 6.98 -6.03 3.14
C THR A 19 5.80 -6.05 2.19
N ASP A 20 4.59 -6.32 2.68
CA ASP A 20 3.38 -6.35 1.85
C ASP A 20 3.06 -4.95 1.29
N LEU A 21 3.22 -3.90 2.11
CA LEU A 21 3.03 -2.53 1.64
C LEU A 21 3.97 -2.16 0.48
N LEU A 22 5.24 -2.53 0.62
CA LEU A 22 6.26 -2.25 -0.40
C LEU A 22 6.10 -3.15 -1.63
N GLU A 23 5.59 -4.37 -1.46
CA GLU A 23 5.17 -5.24 -2.57
C GLU A 23 4.00 -4.59 -3.33
N ALA A 24 3.00 -4.05 -2.65
CA ALA A 24 1.89 -3.32 -3.28
C ALA A 24 2.39 -2.11 -4.09
N ALA A 25 3.28 -1.30 -3.50
CA ALA A 25 3.91 -0.17 -4.21
C ALA A 25 4.71 -0.63 -5.44
N HIS A 26 5.40 -1.78 -5.33
CA HIS A 26 6.16 -2.34 -6.45
C HIS A 26 5.26 -2.87 -7.58
N ILE A 27 4.11 -3.46 -7.25
CA ILE A 27 3.12 -3.90 -8.25
C ILE A 27 2.61 -2.71 -9.05
N VAL A 28 2.21 -1.63 -8.35
CA VAL A 28 1.76 -0.37 -8.96
C VAL A 28 2.84 0.25 -9.85
N PHE A 29 4.08 0.26 -9.37
CA PHE A 29 5.23 0.72 -10.15
C PHE A 29 5.44 -0.12 -11.42
N SER A 30 5.39 -1.45 -11.29
CA SER A 30 5.67 -2.39 -12.39
C SER A 30 4.57 -2.41 -13.45
N ASP A 31 3.31 -2.24 -13.03
CA ASP A 31 2.15 -2.14 -13.92
C ASP A 31 2.12 -0.82 -14.69
N GLY A 32 2.89 0.18 -14.24
CA GLY A 32 2.97 1.49 -14.86
C GLY A 32 1.67 2.30 -14.73
N SER A 33 0.81 1.95 -13.76
CA SER A 33 -0.48 2.58 -13.53
C SER A 33 -0.40 3.86 -12.69
N ALA A 34 0.78 4.21 -12.18
CA ALA A 34 1.00 5.40 -11.37
C ALA A 34 1.52 6.56 -12.21
N TYR A 35 0.92 7.72 -12.00
CA TYR A 35 1.31 8.98 -12.60
C TYR A 35 1.27 10.05 -11.51
N ASP A 36 2.20 11.00 -11.57
CA ASP A 36 2.15 12.20 -10.73
C ASP A 36 1.21 13.27 -11.32
N GLU A 37 1.12 14.41 -10.63
CA GLU A 37 0.27 15.54 -11.02
C GLU A 37 0.68 16.16 -12.37
N LEU A 38 1.92 15.92 -12.81
CA LEU A 38 2.46 16.38 -14.09
C LEU A 38 2.33 15.31 -15.19
N GLY A 39 1.68 14.18 -14.90
CA GLY A 39 1.53 13.07 -15.83
C GLY A 39 2.81 12.27 -16.06
N GLN A 40 3.84 12.45 -15.23
CA GLN A 40 5.08 11.68 -15.29
C GLN A 40 5.00 10.41 -14.45
N ARG A 41 5.74 9.38 -14.87
CA ARG A 41 5.84 8.14 -14.10
C ARG A 41 6.78 8.36 -12.91
N PRO A 42 6.29 8.21 -11.67
CA PRO A 42 7.17 8.31 -10.51
C PRO A 42 8.15 7.15 -10.48
N SER A 43 9.35 7.42 -10.00
CA SER A 43 10.31 6.39 -9.64
C SER A 43 9.75 5.48 -8.53
N PHE A 44 10.29 4.27 -8.43
CA PHE A 44 9.91 3.36 -7.35
C PHE A 44 10.19 3.97 -5.96
N SER A 45 11.28 4.74 -5.82
CA SER A 45 11.62 5.41 -4.56
C SER A 45 10.55 6.44 -4.16
N GLU A 46 10.07 7.25 -5.12
CA GLU A 46 9.03 8.24 -4.86
C GLU A 46 7.71 7.58 -4.49
N LEU A 47 7.33 6.50 -5.17
CA LEU A 47 6.14 5.72 -4.80
C LEU A 47 6.22 5.16 -3.39
N VAL A 48 7.39 4.64 -3.00
CA VAL A 48 7.62 4.14 -1.64
C VAL A 48 7.50 5.27 -0.63
N HIS A 49 8.14 6.42 -0.88
CA HIS A 49 8.05 7.57 0.02
C HIS A 49 6.60 8.04 0.17
N ARG A 50 5.89 8.27 -0.93
CA ARG A 50 4.48 8.68 -0.91
C ARG A 50 3.61 7.69 -0.13
N THR A 51 3.72 6.41 -0.45
CA THR A 51 2.94 5.35 0.22
C THR A 51 3.27 5.28 1.72
N CYS A 52 4.54 5.35 2.09
CA CYS A 52 4.98 5.36 3.47
C CYS A 52 4.46 6.59 4.23
N THR A 53 4.48 7.77 3.62
CA THR A 53 3.93 9.01 4.19
C THR A 53 2.42 8.91 4.43
N ILE A 54 1.64 8.41 3.45
CA ILE A 54 0.19 8.22 3.56
C ILE A 54 -0.18 7.35 4.76
N PHE A 55 0.61 6.31 5.04
CA PHE A 55 0.36 5.37 6.13
C PHE A 55 1.10 5.69 7.42
N HIS A 56 1.78 6.83 7.50
CA HIS A 56 2.59 7.24 8.66
C HIS A 56 3.66 6.20 9.04
N ILE A 57 4.29 5.58 8.04
CA ILE A 57 5.34 4.58 8.21
C ILE A 57 6.68 5.19 7.78
N ALA A 58 7.74 4.98 8.56
CA ALA A 58 9.07 5.41 8.16
C ALA A 58 9.55 4.65 6.89
N PRO A 59 9.95 5.35 5.81
CA PRO A 59 10.44 4.70 4.60
C PRO A 59 11.73 3.92 4.88
N PRO A 60 11.92 2.72 4.28
CA PRO A 60 13.15 1.96 4.46
C PRO A 60 14.30 2.57 3.66
N ALA A 61 15.53 2.49 4.19
CA ALA A 61 16.73 2.91 3.47
C ALA A 61 16.97 2.14 2.15
N ASN A 62 16.55 0.87 2.09
CA ASN A 62 16.64 0.04 0.88
C ASN A 62 15.28 -0.62 0.58
N PRO A 63 14.40 0.03 -0.20
CA PRO A 63 13.08 -0.51 -0.55
C PRO A 63 13.16 -1.79 -1.39
N ARG A 64 14.16 -1.92 -2.27
CA ARG A 64 14.34 -3.09 -3.15
C ARG A 64 14.57 -4.37 -2.35
N ALA A 65 15.25 -4.29 -1.20
CA ALA A 65 15.44 -5.45 -0.32
C ALA A 65 14.10 -6.04 0.17
N TYR A 66 13.08 -5.21 0.39
CA TYR A 66 11.75 -5.70 0.80
C TYR A 66 11.02 -6.37 -0.35
N VAL A 67 11.12 -5.82 -1.56
CA VAL A 67 10.57 -6.47 -2.77
C VAL A 67 11.23 -7.82 -3.00
N ASN A 68 12.56 -7.91 -2.88
CA ASN A 68 13.27 -9.19 -3.00
C ASN A 68 12.81 -10.20 -1.94
N ARG A 69 12.61 -9.77 -0.69
CA ARG A 69 12.03 -10.62 0.36
C ARG A 69 10.61 -11.06 0.03
N ALA A 70 9.79 -10.18 -0.53
CA ALA A 70 8.44 -10.52 -0.98
C ALA A 70 8.48 -11.59 -2.08
N ASN A 71 9.35 -11.43 -3.07
CA ASN A 71 9.54 -12.41 -4.14
C ASN A 71 10.08 -13.75 -3.63
N ALA A 72 10.98 -13.72 -2.65
CA ALA A 72 11.53 -14.92 -2.01
C ALA A 72 10.48 -15.72 -1.20
N ARG A 73 9.32 -15.14 -0.89
CA ARG A 73 8.19 -15.86 -0.27
C ARG A 73 7.49 -16.82 -1.24
N LYS A 74 7.73 -16.71 -2.55
CA LYS A 74 7.18 -17.64 -3.54
C LYS A 74 7.72 -19.05 -3.27
N GLY A 75 6.84 -19.97 -2.86
CA GLY A 75 7.21 -21.32 -2.44
C GLY A 75 7.39 -21.52 -0.94
N THR A 76 7.09 -20.51 -0.11
CA THR A 76 7.03 -20.64 1.36
C THR A 76 5.57 -20.76 1.85
N PHE A 77 5.37 -21.15 3.11
CA PHE A 77 4.04 -21.21 3.74
C PHE A 77 3.26 -19.88 3.68
N MET A 78 3.96 -18.74 3.56
CA MET A 78 3.37 -17.42 3.44
C MET A 78 3.41 -16.95 1.99
N ARG A 79 2.24 -16.85 1.34
CA ARG A 79 2.15 -16.39 -0.06
C ARG A 79 2.45 -14.89 -0.20
N PRO A 80 3.10 -14.44 -1.30
CA PRO A 80 3.25 -13.03 -1.64
C PRO A 80 1.90 -12.29 -1.66
N LEU A 81 1.91 -10.98 -1.41
CA LEU A 81 0.69 -10.16 -1.36
C LEU A 81 -0.12 -10.26 -2.65
N LEU A 82 0.52 -10.20 -3.82
CA LEU A 82 -0.19 -10.29 -5.10
C LEU A 82 -0.98 -11.59 -5.23
N GLU A 83 -0.41 -12.68 -4.71
CA GLU A 83 -1.01 -14.00 -4.81
C GLU A 83 -2.18 -14.15 -3.83
N ARG A 84 -2.04 -13.65 -2.60
CA ARG A 84 -3.16 -13.55 -1.64
C ARG A 84 -4.27 -12.65 -2.18
N TYR A 85 -3.91 -11.53 -2.80
CA TYR A 85 -4.85 -10.62 -3.44
C TYR A 85 -5.68 -11.31 -4.52
N ARG A 86 -5.02 -12.05 -5.44
CA ARG A 86 -5.70 -12.82 -6.50
C ARG A 86 -6.65 -13.88 -5.95
N LEU A 87 -6.25 -14.62 -4.92
CA LEU A 87 -7.17 -15.56 -4.26
C LEU A 87 -8.42 -14.87 -3.74
N MET A 88 -8.23 -13.71 -3.09
CA MET A 88 -9.31 -13.01 -2.42
C MET A 88 -10.27 -12.33 -3.40
N LEU A 89 -9.80 -11.96 -4.60
CA LEU A 89 -10.66 -11.62 -5.72
C LEU A 89 -11.45 -12.85 -6.22
N GLY A 90 -10.79 -13.99 -6.36
CA GLY A 90 -11.40 -15.22 -6.86
C GLY A 90 -12.51 -15.78 -5.95
N THR A 91 -12.47 -15.49 -4.66
CA THR A 91 -13.52 -15.89 -3.70
C THR A 91 -14.75 -14.97 -3.70
N GLY A 92 -14.76 -13.87 -4.47
CA GLY A 92 -15.92 -13.00 -4.65
C GLY A 92 -16.37 -12.18 -3.43
N ALA A 93 -15.57 -12.17 -2.35
CA ALA A 93 -15.97 -11.57 -1.08
C ALA A 93 -15.85 -10.03 -1.06
N ASP A 94 -14.89 -9.45 -1.79
CA ASP A 94 -14.58 -8.02 -1.74
C ASP A 94 -14.26 -7.46 -3.14
N ALA A 95 -14.83 -6.31 -3.49
CA ALA A 95 -14.50 -5.58 -4.72
C ALA A 95 -13.10 -4.93 -4.68
N ASP A 96 -12.60 -4.61 -3.48
CA ASP A 96 -11.22 -4.18 -3.24
C ASP A 96 -10.64 -4.94 -2.03
N PRO A 97 -10.04 -6.11 -2.26
CA PRO A 97 -9.43 -6.91 -1.20
C PRO A 97 -8.35 -6.20 -0.39
N LEU A 98 -7.71 -5.14 -0.90
CA LEU A 98 -6.64 -4.47 -0.15
C LEU A 98 -7.16 -3.50 0.90
N SER A 99 -8.42 -3.07 0.76
CA SER A 99 -9.11 -2.25 1.76
C SER A 99 -9.09 -2.87 3.16
N ARG A 100 -9.07 -4.20 3.29
CA ARG A 100 -9.00 -4.88 4.61
C ARG A 100 -7.71 -4.61 5.39
N PHE A 101 -6.64 -4.23 4.68
CA PHE A 101 -5.35 -3.88 5.29
C PHE A 101 -5.24 -2.38 5.60
N ILE A 102 -6.28 -1.61 5.31
CA ILE A 102 -6.34 -0.17 5.52
C ILE A 102 -7.34 0.11 6.64
N ARG A 103 -6.92 0.84 7.66
CA ARG A 103 -7.79 1.34 8.73
C ARG A 103 -7.73 2.86 8.76
N CYS A 104 -8.87 3.52 8.83
CA CYS A 104 -8.94 4.94 9.17
C CYS A 104 -9.13 5.05 10.68
N ARG A 105 -8.20 5.70 11.39
CA ARG A 105 -8.52 6.17 12.74
C ARG A 105 -9.32 7.46 12.57
N LYS A 106 -10.63 7.39 12.80
CA LYS A 106 -11.46 8.60 12.90
C LYS A 106 -10.82 9.50 13.97
N SER A 107 -10.25 10.62 13.56
CA SER A 107 -9.94 11.69 14.51
C SER A 107 -11.25 12.09 15.16
N HIS A 108 -11.37 11.88 16.48
CA HIS A 108 -12.35 12.59 17.28
C HIS A 108 -12.00 14.08 17.18
N ARG A 109 -12.45 14.77 16.13
CA ARG A 109 -12.72 16.19 16.24
C ARG A 109 -14.09 16.29 16.89
N GLN A 110 -14.07 16.20 18.20
CA GLN A 110 -15.11 16.76 19.05
C GLN A 110 -15.23 18.24 18.68
N THR A 111 -16.24 18.58 17.89
CA THR A 111 -16.72 19.95 17.77
C THR A 111 -17.42 20.31 19.07
N ASP A 112 -16.65 20.73 20.07
CA ASP A 112 -17.14 21.70 21.04
C ASP A 112 -17.15 23.05 20.33
N ARG A 113 -18.34 23.49 19.90
CA ARG A 113 -18.62 24.89 19.62
C ARG A 113 -20.01 25.26 20.11
N ILE A 114 -19.98 25.86 21.29
CA ILE A 114 -20.81 26.95 21.87
C ILE A 114 -22.29 26.65 22.07
#